data_AF-A0A9D1HKA2-F1
#
_entry.id   AF-A0A9D1HKA2-F1
#
_cell.length_a   1.000
_cell.length_b   1.000
_cell.length_c   1.000
_cell.angle_alpha   90.00
_cell.angle_beta   90.00
_cell.angle_gamma   90.00
#
_symmetry.space_group_name_H-M   'P 1'
#
loop_
_entity.id
_entity.type
_entity.pdbx_description
1 polymer ?
#
loop_
_entity_poly.entity_id
_entity_poly.type
_entity_poly.pdbx_seq_one_letter_code
_entity_poly.pdbx_strand_id
1 'polypeptide(L)' 'MENKAVLNQFKTEVANELGINNYEQIDKGQLTSRQNGYVGGNMTRKMVAFAEQAIAQGQTAAINNAAQTEQIR' A
#
# COMPACT_ATOMS: atom_id res chain seq x y z
N MET A 1 -9.61 -13.06 2.29
CA MET A 1 -8.14 -13.28 2.29
C MET A 1 -7.46 -12.75 1.02
N GLU A 2 -8.18 -12.59 -0.08
CA GLU A 2 -7.67 -12.12 -1.38
C GLU A 2 -6.95 -10.76 -1.36
N ASN A 3 -7.48 -9.78 -0.63
CA ASN A 3 -6.91 -8.43 -0.56
C ASN A 3 -5.50 -8.37 0.07
N LYS A 4 -5.18 -9.33 0.97
CA LYS A 4 -3.86 -9.43 1.61
C LYS A 4 -2.78 -9.84 0.61
N ALA A 5 -3.11 -10.68 -0.37
CA ALA A 5 -2.17 -11.13 -1.39
C ALA A 5 -1.83 -9.98 -2.35
N VAL A 6 -2.84 -9.23 -2.80
CA VAL A 6 -2.66 -8.04 -3.66
C VAL A 6 -1.79 -6.99 -2.95
N LEU A 7 -2.07 -6.71 -1.68
CA LEU A 7 -1.30 -5.73 -0.92
C LEU A 7 0.14 -6.19 -0.68
N ASN A 8 0.39 -7.49 -0.51
CA ASN A 8 1.73 -8.04 -0.38
C ASN A 8 2.53 -7.90 -1.68
N GLN A 9 1.91 -8.20 -2.82
CA GLN A 9 2.52 -8.02 -4.14
C GLN A 9 2.89 -6.55 -4.35
N PHE A 10 1.95 -5.64 -4.10
CA PHE A 10 2.18 -4.20 -4.22
C PHE A 10 3.32 -3.70 -3.32
N LYS A 11 3.37 -4.18 -2.08
CA LYS A 11 4.46 -3.88 -1.15
C LYS A 11 5.82 -4.33 -1.70
N THR A 12 5.89 -5.52 -2.28
CA THR A 12 7.13 -6.06 -2.87
C THR A 12 7.55 -5.24 -4.08
N GLU A 13 6.63 -4.83 -4.94
CA GLU A 13 6.90 -3.95 -6.08
C GLU A 13 7.46 -2.60 -5.65
N VAL A 14 6.82 -1.95 -4.67
CA VAL A 14 7.30 -0.68 -4.12
C VAL A 14 8.69 -0.83 -3.48
N ALA A 15 8.95 -1.94 -2.78
CA ALA A 15 10.27 -2.20 -2.21
C ALA A 15 11.34 -2.40 -3.30
N ASN A 16 11.02 -3.10 -4.39
CA ASN A 16 11.91 -3.29 -5.52
C ASN A 16 12.24 -1.95 -6.22
N GLU A 17 11.27 -1.04 -6.38
CA GLU A 17 11.51 0.31 -6.90
C GLU A 17 12.50 1.11 -6.04
N LEU A 18 12.54 0.86 -4.73
CA LEU A 18 13.47 1.47 -3.78
C LEU A 18 14.81 0.73 -3.68
N GLY A 19 15.05 -0.27 -4.52
CA GLY A 19 16.26 -1.08 -4.55
C GLY A 19 16.36 -2.13 -3.43
N ILE A 20 15.26 -2.43 -2.74
CA ILE A 20 15.21 -3.41 -1.66
C ILE A 20 14.65 -4.72 -2.23
N ASN A 21 15.54 -5.58 -2.69
CA ASN A 21 15.18 -6.89 -3.24
C ASN A 21 14.70 -7.85 -2.14
N ASN A 22 13.84 -8.80 -2.52
CA ASN A 22 13.35 -9.88 -1.65
C ASN A 22 12.73 -9.38 -0.33
N TYR A 23 12.06 -8.21 -0.37
CA TYR A 23 11.51 -7.56 0.81
C TYR A 23 10.51 -8.42 1.59
N GLU A 24 9.86 -9.39 0.94
CA GLU A 24 8.95 -10.33 1.60
C GLU A 24 9.68 -11.34 2.49
N GLN A 25 10.86 -11.81 2.07
CA GLN A 25 11.61 -12.88 2.73
C GLN A 25 12.69 -12.34 3.68
N ILE A 26 13.15 -11.10 3.46
CA ILE A 26 14.15 -10.49 4.32
C ILE A 26 13.57 -10.21 5.70
N ASP A 27 14.34 -10.52 6.73
CA ASP A 27 14.03 -10.10 8.09
C ASP A 27 14.03 -8.57 8.16
N LYS A 28 12.86 -7.99 8.45
CA LYS A 28 12.66 -6.54 8.51
C LYS A 28 13.44 -5.89 9.66
N GLY A 29 13.88 -6.67 10.64
CA GLY A 29 14.80 -6.23 11.69
C GLY A 29 16.22 -5.93 11.19
N GLN A 30 16.63 -6.51 10.06
CA GLN A 30 17.92 -6.22 9.41
C GLN A 30 17.89 -4.92 8.59
N LEU A 31 16.68 -4.44 8.26
CA LEU A 31 16.50 -3.19 7.54
C LEU A 31 16.42 -2.02 8.52
N THR A 32 16.97 -0.88 8.13
CA THR A 32 16.83 0.32 8.94
C THR A 32 15.36 0.73 9.02
N SER A 33 14.93 1.30 10.16
CA SER A 33 13.57 1.84 10.31
C SER A 33 13.20 2.83 9.21
N ARG A 34 14.19 3.57 8.70
CA ARG A 34 14.03 4.48 7.56
C ARG A 34 13.66 3.74 6.26
N GLN A 35 14.33 2.62 5.94
CA GLN A 35 14.03 1.83 4.75
C GLN A 35 12.61 1.23 4.81
N ASN A 36 12.26 0.62 5.95
CA ASN A 36 10.91 0.10 6.17
C ASN A 36 9.85 1.21 6.07
N GLY A 37 10.13 2.38 6.67
CA GLY A 37 9.27 3.55 6.59
C GLY A 37 9.11 4.08 5.17
N TYR A 38 10.16 4.07 4.34
CA TYR A 38 10.06 4.47 2.94
C TYR A 38 9.20 3.52 2.12
N VAL A 39 9.26 2.21 2.34
CA VAL A 39 8.38 1.26 1.64
C VAL A 39 6.91 1.56 1.97
N GLY A 40 6.57 1.59 3.26
CA GLY A 40 5.19 1.86 3.69
C GLY A 40 4.68 3.24 3.27
N GLY A 41 5.52 4.28 3.38
CA GLY A 41 5.17 5.64 2.98
C GLY A 41 4.93 5.78 1.47
N ASN A 42 5.74 5.11 0.63
CA ASN A 42 5.54 5.11 -0.82
C ASN A 42 4.28 4.32 -1.23
N MET A 43 4.00 3.20 -0.54
CA MET A 43 2.75 2.46 -0.75
C MET A 43 1.53 3.35 -0.49
N THR A 44 1.48 4.04 0.66
CA THR A 44 0.37 4.96 0.98
C THR A 44 0.27 6.10 -0.02
N ARG A 45 1.40 6.71 -0.40
CA ARG A 45 1.41 7.80 -1.40
C ARG A 45 0.82 7.37 -2.74
N LYS A 46 1.21 6.19 -3.24
CA LYS A 46 0.69 5.63 -4.49
C LYS A 46 -0.79 5.26 -4.39
N MET A 47 -1.23 4.68 -3.27
CA MET A 47 -2.65 4.38 -3.04
C MET A 47 -3.51 5.66 -3.02
N VAL A 48 -3.03 6.73 -2.39
CA VAL A 48 -3.71 8.03 -2.40
C VAL A 48 -3.76 8.60 -3.81
N ALA A 49 -2.65 8.60 -4.55
CA ALA A 49 -2.62 9.08 -5.93
C ALA A 49 -3.58 8.31 -6.85
N PHE A 50 -3.68 6.99 -6.68
CA PHE A 50 -4.65 6.16 -7.39
C PHE A 50 -6.10 6.54 -7.02
N ALA A 51 -6.38 6.73 -5.73
CA ALA A 51 -7.69 7.17 -5.27
C ALA A 51 -8.06 8.55 -5.82
N GLU A 52 -7.13 9.51 -5.82
CA GLU A 52 -7.31 10.84 -6.41
C GLU A 52 -7.64 10.75 -7.91
N GLN A 53 -6.92 9.92 -8.65
CA GLN A 53 -7.18 9.69 -10.08
C GLN A 53 -8.56 9.04 -10.32
N ALA A 54 -8.92 8.05 -9.51
CA ALA A 54 -10.22 7.38 -9.60
C ALA A 54 -11.37 8.35 -9.25
N ILE A 55 -11.19 9.24 -8.27
CA ILE A 55 -12.14 10.32 -7.96
C ILE A 55 -12.27 11.27 -9.15
N ALA A 56 -11.15 11.70 -9.75
CA ALA A 56 -11.16 12.57 -10.92
C ALA A 56 -11.87 11.94 -12.13
N GLN A 57 -11.86 10.60 -12.23
CA GLN A 57 -12.58 9.84 -13.26
C GLN A 57 -14.04 9.52 -12.90
N GLY A 58 -14.55 10.00 -11.77
CA GLY A 58 -15.93 9.76 -11.34
C GLY A 58 -16.20 8.36 -10.74
N GLN A 59 -15.16 7.59 -10.39
CA GLN A 59 -15.28 6.25 -9.78
C GLN A 59 -15.43 6.30 -8.25
N THR A 60 -16.04 7.36 -7.71
CA THR A 60 -16.22 7.59 -6.27
C THR A 60 -17.03 6.50 -5.56
N ALA A 61 -17.99 5.88 -6.25
CA ALA A 61 -18.83 4.82 -5.68
C ALA A 61 -18.03 3.56 -5.29
N ALA A 62 -17.02 3.17 -6.08
CA ALA A 62 -16.20 2.00 -5.76
C ALA A 62 -15.30 2.26 -4.54
N ILE A 63 -14.78 3.49 -4.40
CA ILE A 63 -13.90 3.89 -3.29
C ILE A 63 -14.67 3.90 -1.97
N ASN A 64 -15.89 4.48 -1.95
CA ASN A 64 -16.71 4.58 -0.74
C ASN A 64 -17.14 3.23 -0.18
N ASN A 65 -17.19 2.18 -1.03
CA ASN A 65 -17.57 0.83 -0.63
C ASN A 65 -16.38 -0.05 -0.25
N ALA A 66 -15.14 0.36 -0.53
CA ALA A 66 -13.95 -0.48 -0.37
C ALA A 66 -13.55 -0.73 1.09
N ALA A 67 -13.92 0.16 2.01
CA ALA A 67 -13.71 -0.01 3.44
C ALA A 67 -14.84 0.69 4.21
N GLN A 68 -15.81 -0.09 4.71
CA GLN A 68 -16.81 0.44 5.63
C GLN A 68 -16.10 0.88 6.91
N THR A 69 -16.17 2.16 7.23
CA THR A 69 -15.70 2.65 8.52
C THR A 69 -16.61 2.09 9.61
N GLU A 70 -16.04 1.39 10.58
CA GLU A 70 -16.80 0.98 11.76
C GLU A 70 -17.34 2.22 12.45
N GLN A 71 -18.65 2.25 12.71
CA GLN A 71 -19.25 3.33 13.48
C GLN A 71 -18.68 3.30 14.90
N ILE A 72 -18.15 4.44 15.34
CA ILE A 72 -17.78 4.66 16.73
C ILE A 72 -19.08 4.60 17.53
N ARG A 73 -19.25 3.56 18.35
CA ARG A 73 -20.42 3.39 19.22
C ARG A 73 -20.44 4.43 20.33
#